data_AF-A0A0C2W6N3-F1
#
_entry.id   AF-A0A0C2W6N3-F1
#
_cell.length_a   1.000
_cell.length_b   1.000
_cell.length_c   1.000
_cell.angle_alpha   90.00
_cell.angle_beta   90.00
_cell.angle_gamma   90.00
#
_symmetry.space_group_name_H-M   'P 1'
#
loop_
_entity.id
_entity.type
_entity.pdbx_description
1 polymer ?
#
loop_
_entity_poly.entity_id
_entity_poly.type
_entity_poly.pdbx_seq_one_letter_code
_entity_poly.pdbx_strand_id
1 'polypeptide(L)' 'MAKGEHKSPQHLEKHPFGGWPGRRRIPAIARYIATKYADQGPKLIPTDLKVSALFEQAASIEMSNFQPSALGFLSEKFKP' A
#
# COMPACT_ATOMS: atom_id res chain seq x y z
N MET A 1 20.72 3.20 -12.03
CA MET A 1 19.91 4.25 -11.37
C MET A 1 18.60 4.42 -12.13
N ALA A 2 17.44 4.42 -11.45
CA ALA A 2 16.15 4.53 -12.14
C ALA A 2 15.97 5.93 -12.76
N LYS A 3 15.44 6.01 -14.00
CA LYS A 3 15.30 7.22 -14.84
C LYS A 3 14.47 8.37 -14.26
N GLY A 4 14.03 8.30 -13.00
CA GLY A 4 13.36 9.41 -12.31
C GLY A 4 11.98 9.79 -12.87
N GLU A 5 11.38 8.96 -13.73
CA GLU A 5 10.11 9.25 -14.44
C GLU A 5 8.94 9.57 -13.51
N HIS A 6 8.98 9.09 -12.27
CA HIS A 6 8.03 9.41 -11.21
C HIS A 6 8.11 10.86 -10.70
N LYS A 7 9.03 11.67 -11.24
CA LYS A 7 9.17 13.11 -10.96
C LYS A 7 8.75 13.97 -12.16
N SER A 8 8.28 13.37 -13.26
CA SER A 8 7.83 14.14 -14.43
C SER A 8 6.57 14.95 -14.09
N PRO A 9 6.34 16.10 -14.75
CA PRO A 9 5.15 16.91 -14.53
C PRO A 9 3.85 16.13 -14.73
N GLN A 10 3.77 15.29 -15.77
CA GLN A 10 2.59 14.46 -16.04
C GLN A 10 2.33 13.41 -14.95
N HIS A 11 3.37 12.94 -14.25
CA HIS A 11 3.22 12.02 -13.13
C HIS A 11 2.83 12.73 -11.84
N LEU A 12 3.34 13.95 -11.62
CA LEU A 12 3.01 14.76 -10.46
C LEU A 12 1.54 15.20 -10.44
N GLU A 13 0.93 15.44 -11.61
CA GLU A 13 -0.52 15.68 -11.73
C GLU A 13 -1.35 14.53 -11.15
N LYS A 14 -0.93 13.28 -11.38
CA LYS A 14 -1.63 12.08 -10.89
C LYS A 14 -1.13 11.63 -9.51
N HIS A 15 0.09 12.00 -9.13
CA HIS A 15 0.76 11.62 -7.90
C HIS A 15 1.48 12.84 -7.30
N PRO A 16 0.80 13.72 -6.54
CA PRO A 16 1.36 14.99 -6.10
C PRO A 16 2.66 14.86 -5.31
N PHE A 17 2.85 13.73 -4.60
CA PHE A 17 4.08 13.46 -3.85
C PHE A 17 5.24 12.86 -4.66
N GLY A 18 5.12 12.69 -5.98
CA GLY A 18 6.16 12.09 -6.82
C GLY A 18 6.57 10.69 -6.35
N GLY A 19 5.62 9.92 -5.81
CA GLY A 19 5.88 8.52 -5.43
C GLY A 19 5.96 7.65 -6.67
N TRP A 20 6.82 6.63 -6.63
CA TRP A 20 6.71 5.53 -7.59
C TRP A 20 5.28 4.96 -7.52
N PRO A 21 4.62 4.64 -8.65
CA PRO A 21 3.22 4.21 -8.68
C PRO A 21 2.88 3.07 -7.70
N GLY A 22 3.87 2.23 -7.37
CA GLY A 22 3.70 1.13 -6.42
C GLY A 22 4.05 1.40 -4.94
N ARG A 23 4.47 2.60 -4.50
CA ARG A 23 5.00 2.74 -3.11
C ARG A 23 4.10 3.43 -2.09
N ARG A 24 3.30 4.42 -2.51
CA ARG A 24 2.46 5.21 -1.59
C ARG A 24 0.96 4.94 -1.69
N ARG A 25 0.55 4.05 -2.59
CA ARG A 25 -0.87 3.82 -2.91
C ARG A 25 -1.33 2.38 -2.95
N ILE A 26 -0.46 1.39 -2.73
CA ILE A 26 -0.88 -0.03 -2.76
C ILE A 26 -2.03 -0.31 -1.77
N PRO A 27 -1.98 0.14 -0.49
CA PRO A 27 -3.07 -0.16 0.44
C PRO A 27 -4.38 0.54 0.07
N ALA A 28 -4.33 1.77 -0.42
CA ALA A 28 -5.53 2.53 -0.80
C ALA A 28 -6.15 2.03 -2.11
N ILE A 29 -5.32 1.67 -3.09
CA ILE A 29 -5.77 1.09 -4.36
C ILE A 29 -6.32 -0.32 -4.12
N ALA A 30 -5.65 -1.13 -3.29
CA ALA A 30 -6.14 -2.45 -2.92
C ALA A 30 -7.50 -2.36 -2.21
N ARG A 31 -7.67 -1.43 -1.26
CA ARG A 31 -8.97 -1.15 -0.64
C ARG A 31 -10.01 -0.72 -1.68
N TYR A 32 -9.67 0.21 -2.58
CA TYR A 32 -10.58 0.63 -3.65
C TYR A 32 -11.05 -0.55 -4.51
N ILE A 33 -10.14 -1.44 -4.93
CA ILE A 33 -10.47 -2.62 -5.73
C ILE A 33 -11.37 -3.57 -4.91
N ALA A 34 -11.00 -3.87 -3.66
CA ALA A 34 -11.76 -4.75 -2.79
C ALA A 34 -13.18 -4.23 -2.51
N THR A 35 -13.35 -2.91 -2.38
CA THR A 35 -14.67 -2.29 -2.18
C THR A 35 -15.47 -2.22 -3.49
N LYS A 36 -14.84 -1.83 -4.60
CA LYS A 36 -15.51 -1.68 -5.91
C LYS A 36 -16.04 -2.99 -6.46
N TYR A 37 -15.29 -4.08 -6.23
CA TYR A 37 -15.63 -5.42 -6.69
C TYR A 37 -15.99 -6.34 -5.51
N ALA A 38 -16.61 -5.77 -4.46
CA ALA A 38 -16.94 -6.53 -3.26
C ALA A 38 -17.92 -7.67 -3.53
N ASP A 39 -18.68 -7.61 -4.63
CA ASP A 39 -19.61 -8.64 -5.13
C ASP A 39 -18.90 -9.79 -5.87
N GLN A 40 -17.62 -9.66 -6.20
CA GLN A 40 -16.85 -10.64 -6.96
C GLN A 40 -15.81 -11.33 -6.08
N GLY A 41 -15.92 -12.65 -5.94
CA GLY A 41 -14.94 -13.48 -5.24
C GLY A 41 -15.01 -13.36 -3.71
N PRO A 42 -13.90 -13.63 -3.00
CA PRO A 42 -13.87 -13.64 -1.55
C PRO A 42 -14.01 -12.23 -0.97
N LYS A 43 -14.75 -12.11 0.13
CA LYS A 43 -14.93 -10.84 0.86
C LYS A 43 -13.63 -10.50 1.60
N LEU A 44 -12.83 -9.61 1.02
CA LEU A 44 -11.52 -9.23 1.57
C LEU A 44 -11.60 -8.21 2.71
N ILE A 45 -12.65 -7.38 2.74
CA ILE A 45 -12.87 -6.38 3.78
C ILE A 45 -14.11 -6.78 4.57
N PRO A 46 -14.00 -7.02 5.89
CA PRO A 46 -15.14 -7.34 6.73
C PRO A 46 -16.14 -6.20 6.82
N THR A 47 -17.44 -6.53 6.83
CA THR A 47 -18.54 -5.56 7.00
C THR A 47 -19.05 -5.47 8.44
N ASP A 48 -18.83 -6.51 9.25
CA ASP A 48 -19.12 -6.46 10.69
C ASP A 48 -18.20 -5.45 11.39
N LEU A 49 -18.78 -4.63 12.27
CA LEU A 49 -18.07 -3.52 12.91
C LEU A 49 -16.87 -4.00 13.75
N LYS A 50 -17.03 -5.09 14.51
CA LYS A 50 -15.97 -5.60 15.39
C LYS A 50 -14.86 -6.25 14.57
N VAL A 51 -15.22 -7.04 13.55
CA VAL A 51 -14.24 -7.68 12.68
C VAL A 51 -13.51 -6.66 11.82
N SER A 52 -14.20 -5.60 11.37
CA SER A 52 -13.60 -4.49 10.61
C SER A 52 -12.59 -3.71 11.47
N ALA A 53 -12.90 -3.46 12.74
CA ALA A 53 -11.96 -2.81 13.67
C ALA A 53 -10.67 -3.63 13.85
N LEU A 54 -10.78 -4.97 13.99
CA LEU A 54 -9.62 -5.85 14.07
C LEU A 54 -8.80 -5.86 12.77
N PHE A 55 -9.48 -5.86 11.62
CA PHE A 55 -8.83 -5.77 10.31
C PHE A 55 -8.02 -4.46 10.16
N GLU A 56 -8.62 -3.32 10.51
CA GLU A 56 -7.94 -2.02 10.40
C GLU A 56 -6.77 -1.90 11.40
N GLN A 57 -6.93 -2.45 12.61
CA GLN A 57 -5.83 -2.54 13.57
C GLN A 57 -4.66 -3.36 12.99
N ALA A 58 -4.93 -4.53 12.42
CA ALA A 58 -3.90 -5.37 11.82
C ALA A 58 -3.22 -4.70 10.62
N ALA A 59 -3.99 -4.06 9.73
CA ALA A 59 -3.46 -3.33 8.59
C ALA A 59 -2.58 -2.14 9.02
N SER A 60 -2.95 -1.44 10.10
CA SER A 60 -2.14 -0.39 10.67
C SER A 60 -0.83 -0.93 11.26
N ILE A 61 -0.88 -2.06 12.00
CA ILE A 61 0.30 -2.69 12.58
C ILE A 61 1.29 -3.13 11.50
N GLU A 62 0.81 -3.73 10.42
CA GLU A 62 1.63 -4.15 9.28
C GLU A 62 2.44 -2.98 8.73
N MET A 63 1.76 -1.87 8.39
CA MET A 63 2.40 -0.72 7.76
C MET A 63 3.32 0.06 8.72
N SER A 64 2.97 0.14 10.00
CA SER A 64 3.70 0.97 10.97
C SER A 64 4.81 0.24 11.72
N ASN A 65 4.70 -1.08 11.92
CA ASN A 65 5.66 -1.85 12.73
C ASN A 65 6.42 -2.88 11.89
N PHE A 66 5.71 -3.69 11.10
CA PHE A 66 6.31 -4.79 10.37
C PHE A 66 7.07 -4.31 9.13
N GLN A 67 6.40 -3.54 8.27
CA GLN A 67 6.93 -3.10 6.98
C GLN A 67 8.26 -2.34 7.10
N PRO A 68 8.45 -1.37 8.03
CA PRO A 68 9.72 -0.66 8.16
C PRO A 68 10.87 -1.60 8.53
N SER A 69 10.62 -2.54 9.45
CA SER A 69 11.60 -3.52 9.92
C SER A 69 11.98 -4.51 8.81
N ALA A 70 10.99 -5.04 8.10
CA ALA A 70 11.21 -5.96 6.98
C ALA A 70 11.98 -5.30 5.82
N LEU A 71 11.64 -4.05 5.48
CA LEU A 71 12.36 -3.28 4.46
C LEU A 71 13.78 -2.93 4.91
N GLY A 72 13.97 -2.59 6.19
CA GLY A 72 15.28 -2.37 6.78
C GLY A 72 16.17 -3.60 6.63
N PHE A 73 15.67 -4.77 7.03
CA PHE A 73 16.39 -6.04 6.90
C PHE A 73 16.74 -6.36 5.44
N LEU A 74 15.80 -6.23 4.51
CA LEU A 74 16.06 -6.44 3.08
C LEU A 74 17.15 -5.48 2.56
N SER A 75 17.11 -4.21 2.97
CA SER A 75 18.10 -3.22 2.55
C SER A 75 19.49 -3.49 3.11
N GLU A 76 19.60 -4.14 4.28
CA GLU A 76 20.88 -4.55 4.86
C GLU A 76 21.44 -5.79 4.17
N LYS A 77 20.60 -6.82 4.00
CA LYS A 77 21.00 -8.13 3.48
C LYS A 77 21.32 -8.12 1.98
N PHE A 78 20.67 -7.25 1.22
CA PHE A 78 20.81 -7.16 -0.24
C PHE A 78 21.44 -5.83 -0.67
N LYS A 79 22.33 -5.27 0.16
CA LYS A 79 23.24 -4.21 -0.30
C LYS A 79 24.06 -4.72 -1.49
N PRO A 80 24.18 -3.95 -2.58
CA PRO A 80 25.14 -4.26 -3.63
C PRO A 80 26.58 -4.19 -3.11
#